data_AF-A0A8J2J2G1-F1
#
_entry.id   AF-A0A8J2J2G1-F1
#
_cell.length_a   1.000
_cell.length_b   1.000
_cell.length_c   1.000
_cell.angle_alpha   90.00
_cell.angle_beta   90.00
_cell.angle_gamma   90.00
#
_symmetry.space_group_name_H-M   'P 1'
#
loop_
_entity.id
_entity.type
_entity.pdbx_description
1 polymer ?
#
loop_
_entity_poly.entity_id
_entity_poly.type
_entity_poly.pdbx_seq_one_letter_code
_entity_poly.pdbx_strand_id
1 'polypeptide(L)' 'VPYLDDSHSIQAGKPAVDLIQNYQLLSGHEMESHTNLVFSRVFDTTDPDDLPIEYKWTHFIWATSNCENLNGE' A
#
# COMPACT_ATOMS: atom_id res chain seq x y z
N VAL A 1 4.60 8.88 12.93
CA VAL A 1 5.01 7.47 12.70
C VAL A 1 4.50 7.13 11.32
N PRO A 2 5.36 6.74 10.37
CA PRO A 2 4.90 6.43 9.02
C PRO A 2 3.96 5.22 9.08
N TYR A 3 2.74 5.39 8.57
CA TYR A 3 1.71 4.37 8.51
C TYR A 3 1.60 3.87 7.07
N LEU A 4 1.81 2.56 6.87
CA LEU A 4 1.53 1.86 5.63
C LEU A 4 0.38 0.90 5.93
N ASP A 5 -0.71 1.00 5.18
CA ASP A 5 -1.88 0.13 5.29
C ASP A 5 -2.09 -0.59 3.96
N ASP A 6 -2.43 -1.87 4.04
CA ASP A 6 -2.83 -2.67 2.89
C ASP A 6 -4.30 -2.41 2.57
N SER A 7 -4.62 -2.23 1.29
CA SER A 7 -5.97 -1.90 0.86
C SER A 7 -6.22 -2.36 -0.56
N HIS A 8 -7.42 -2.88 -0.80
CA HIS A 8 -7.84 -3.40 -2.08
C HIS A 8 -9.13 -2.71 -2.57
N SER A 9 -9.39 -2.77 -3.88
CA SER A 9 -10.63 -2.27 -4.46
C SER A 9 -11.04 -3.03 -5.70
N ILE A 10 -12.33 -3.32 -5.79
CA ILE A 10 -12.98 -3.94 -6.96
C ILE A 10 -13.73 -2.93 -7.84
N GLN A 11 -13.82 -1.66 -7.42
CA GLN A 11 -14.53 -0.60 -8.14
C GLN A 11 -13.85 0.76 -7.98
N ALA A 12 -14.26 1.74 -8.79
CA ALA A 12 -13.77 3.11 -8.64
C ALA A 12 -14.23 3.69 -7.30
N GLY A 13 -13.31 4.31 -6.55
CA GLY A 13 -13.61 4.93 -5.26
C GLY A 13 -12.46 4.81 -4.26
N LYS A 14 -12.77 5.06 -2.98
CA LYS A 14 -11.84 4.83 -1.87
C LYS A 14 -11.66 3.31 -1.69
N PRO A 15 -10.42 2.78 -1.71
CA PRO A 15 -10.15 1.38 -1.40
C PRO A 15 -10.60 1.00 0.01
N ALA A 16 -11.00 -0.25 0.18
CA ALA A 16 -11.26 -0.82 1.49
C ALA A 16 -9.95 -1.33 2.11
N VAL A 17 -9.80 -1.18 3.43
CA VAL A 17 -8.68 -1.78 4.16
C VAL A 17 -8.74 -3.29 3.98
N ASP A 18 -7.61 -3.89 3.66
CA ASP A 18 -7.52 -5.33 3.45
C ASP A 18 -7.65 -6.09 4.78
N LEU A 19 -8.37 -7.20 4.76
CA LEU A 19 -8.50 -8.10 5.90
C LEU A 19 -7.17 -8.79 6.22
N ILE A 20 -6.31 -8.99 5.22
CA ILE A 20 -5.00 -9.59 5.39
C ILE A 20 -3.95 -8.57 4.95
N GLN A 21 -3.10 -8.16 5.90
CA GLN A 21 -2.03 -7.21 5.62
C GLN A 21 -0.82 -7.97 5.05
N ASN A 22 -0.62 -7.91 3.74
CA ASN A 22 0.46 -8.60 3.06
C ASN A 22 1.73 -7.75 2.88
N TYR A 23 1.60 -6.43 2.89
CA TYR A 23 2.75 -5.53 2.92
C TYR A 23 3.32 -5.42 4.33
N GLN A 24 4.64 -5.61 4.45
CA GLN A 24 5.38 -5.38 5.68
C GLN A 24 6.22 -4.11 5.55
N LEU A 25 5.94 -3.11 6.39
CA LEU A 25 6.80 -1.94 6.53
C LEU A 25 8.13 -2.35 7.17
N LEU A 26 9.24 -2.14 6.45
CA LEU A 26 10.59 -2.43 6.92
C LEU A 26 11.23 -1.20 7.57
N SER A 27 11.02 -0.02 6.96
CA SER A 27 11.41 1.25 7.54
C SER A 27 10.61 2.40 6.95
N GLY A 28 10.48 3.48 7.72
CA GLY A 28 9.92 4.73 7.24
C GLY A 28 10.66 5.90 7.87
N HIS A 29 11.05 6.86 7.05
CA HIS A 29 11.81 8.03 7.48
C HIS A 29 11.27 9.28 6.79
N GLU A 30 10.80 10.22 7.59
CA GLU A 30 10.37 11.54 7.15
C GLU A 30 11.56 12.49 7.23
N MET A 31 11.88 13.13 6.11
CA MET A 31 12.87 14.20 6.00
C MET A 31 12.15 15.51 5.66
N GLU A 32 12.81 16.65 5.86
CA GLU A 32 12.23 17.98 5.57
C GLU A 32 11.68 18.12 4.14
N SER A 33 12.21 17.37 3.17
CA SER A 33 11.82 17.44 1.76
C SER A 33 11.04 16.24 1.24
N HIS A 34 11.05 15.10 1.93
CA HIS A 34 10.47 13.86 1.41
C HIS A 34 10.29 12.79 2.50
N THR A 35 9.36 11.87 2.24
CA THR A 35 9.18 10.67 3.05
C THR A 35 9.69 9.46 2.27
N ASN A 36 10.58 8.68 2.89
CA ASN A 36 11.03 7.40 2.37
C ASN A 36 10.32 6.28 3.11
N LEU A 37 9.65 5.38 2.37
CA LEU A 37 9.09 4.14 2.89
C LEU A 37 9.80 2.97 2.21
N VAL A 38 10.26 2.01 3.01
CA VAL A 38 10.82 0.75 2.55
C VAL A 38 9.92 -0.36 3.07
N PHE A 39 9.41 -1.20 2.17
CA PHE A 39 8.50 -2.28 2.51
C PHE A 39 8.84 -3.55 1.72
N SER A 40 8.29 -4.67 2.16
CA SER A 40 8.36 -5.95 1.45
C SER A 40 6.98 -6.59 1.32
N ARG A 41 6.80 -7.36 0.24
CA ARG A 41 5.65 -8.24 -0.02
C ARG A 41 6.18 -9.48 -0.73
N VAL A 42 5.64 -10.66 -0.44
CA VAL A 42 5.97 -11.90 -1.17
C VAL A 42 5.40 -11.86 -2.59
N PHE A 43 5.96 -12.60 -3.54
CA PHE A 43 5.47 -12.57 -4.92
C PHE A 43 4.05 -13.14 -5.08
N ASP A 44 3.72 -14.15 -4.29
CA ASP A 44 2.38 -14.75 -4.21
C ASP A 44 2.00 -14.84 -2.74
N THR A 45 0.99 -14.06 -2.35
CA THR A 45 0.48 -13.97 -0.97
C THR A 45 -0.57 -15.03 -0.67
N THR A 46 -1.04 -15.75 -1.70
CA THR A 46 -2.17 -16.68 -1.66
C THR A 46 -3.51 -16.06 -1.23
N ASP A 47 -3.55 -14.74 -1.10
CA ASP A 47 -4.76 -13.97 -0.83
C ASP A 47 -5.56 -13.77 -2.13
N PRO A 48 -6.85 -14.15 -2.19
CA PRO A 48 -7.68 -13.97 -3.37
C PRO A 48 -7.92 -12.52 -3.80
N ASP A 49 -7.76 -11.54 -2.91
CA ASP A 49 -7.94 -10.12 -3.20
C ASP A 49 -6.68 -9.46 -3.79
N ASP A 50 -5.57 -10.20 -3.82
CA ASP A 50 -4.26 -9.74 -4.23
C ASP A 50 -3.90 -10.16 -5.66
N LEU A 51 -3.05 -9.35 -6.32
CA LEU A 51 -2.46 -9.72 -7.62
C LEU A 51 -1.10 -10.41 -7.42
N PRO A 52 -0.93 -11.67 -7.86
CA PRO A 52 0.38 -12.32 -7.86
C PRO A 52 1.37 -11.59 -8.78
N ILE A 53 2.57 -11.34 -8.27
CA ILE A 53 3.67 -10.76 -9.04
C ILE A 53 4.37 -11.89 -9.79
N GLU A 54 4.06 -12.01 -11.08
CA GLU A 54 4.61 -13.03 -11.97
C GLU A 54 5.51 -12.41 -13.05
N TYR A 55 6.14 -13.27 -13.85
CA TYR A 55 6.90 -12.87 -15.03
C TYR A 55 5.99 -12.46 -16.21
N LYS A 56 5.17 -11.42 -15.99
CA LYS A 56 4.20 -10.85 -16.93
C LYS A 56 4.14 -9.34 -16.78
N TRP A 57 3.53 -8.67 -17.75
CA TRP A 57 3.29 -7.23 -17.67
C TRP A 57 2.35 -6.89 -16.51
N THR A 58 2.79 -5.95 -15.67
CA THR A 58 2.03 -5.45 -14.52
C THR A 58 1.88 -3.94 -14.64
N HIS A 59 0.71 -3.42 -14.26
CA HIS A 59 0.46 -1.98 -14.23
C HIS A 59 0.65 -1.45 -12.82
N PHE A 60 1.44 -0.39 -12.69
CA PHE A 60 1.56 0.35 -11.43
C PHE A 60 0.58 1.52 -11.44
N ILE A 61 -0.24 1.60 -10.39
CA ILE A 61 -1.22 2.66 -10.19
C ILE A 61 -0.80 3.46 -8.97
N TRP A 62 -0.88 4.78 -9.06
CA TRP A 62 -0.55 5.68 -7.95
C TRP A 62 -1.53 6.85 -7.91
N ALA A 63 -1.69 7.41 -6.71
CA ALA A 63 -2.50 8.59 -6.45
C ALA A 63 -1.82 9.43 -5.36
N THR A 64 -2.11 10.73 -5.34
CA THR A 64 -1.65 11.64 -4.30
C THR A 64 -2.85 12.42 -3.77
N SER A 65 -2.81 12.76 -2.48
CA SER A 65 -3.74 13.72 -1.90
C SER A 65 -2.95 14.83 -1.22
N ASN A 66 -3.50 16.05 -1.28
CA ASN A 66 -3.03 17.19 -0.50
C ASN A 66 -3.81 17.37 0.82
N CYS A 67 -4.79 16.51 1.10
CA CYS A 67 -5.43 16.48 2.40
C CYS A 67 -4.60 15.61 3.36
N GLU A 68 -4.26 16.18 4.52
CA GLU A 68 -3.80 15.37 5.64
C GLU A 68 -4.97 14.49 6.09
N ASN A 69 -4.80 13.17 6.03
CA ASN A 69 -5.71 12.25 6.71
C ASN A 69 -5.47 12.38 8.22
N LEU A 70 -6.18 13.30 8.87
CA LEU A 70 -6.08 13.57 10.31
C LEU A 70 -6.80 12.54 11.19
N ASN A 71 -7.24 11.42 10.64
CA ASN A 71 -8.00 10.43 11.39
C ASN A 71 -7.06 9.41 12.02
N GLY A 72 -6.40 9.83 13.10
CA GLY A 72 -5.76 8.93 14.06
C GLY A 72 -6.78 8.38 15.05
N GLU A 73 -7.62 7.45 14.60
CA GLU A 73 -8.32 6.49 15.47
C GLU A 73 -7.85 5.07 15.13
#